data_AF-A0A1G2T284-F1
#
_entry.id   AF-A0A1G2T284-F1
#
_cell.length_a   1.000
_cell.length_b   1.000
_cell.length_c   1.000
_cell.angle_alpha   90.00
_cell.angle_beta   90.00
_cell.angle_gamma   90.00
#
_symmetry.space_group_name_H-M   'P 1'
#
loop_
_entity.id
_entity.type
_entity.pdbx_description
1 polymer ?
#
loop_
_entity_poly.entity_id
_entity_poly.type
_entity_poly.pdbx_seq_one_letter_code
_entity_poly.pdbx_strand_id
1 'polypeptide(L)'
;MSQEKRPLHEVLSHKLIFAPIGIAEEMKRGELMTILDTLRQGKMKAADAHKIAEDHAGLPELLKSAGKIHLAQFAQEVLDDLAGRQDEKKQEKTEEVVDTVVHG
;
A
#
# COMPACT_ATOMS: atom_id res chain seq x y z
N MET A 1 -3.44 -7.68 28.16
CA MET A 1 -3.35 -6.43 27.37
C MET A 1 -2.64 -6.76 26.07
N SER A 2 -3.37 -7.20 25.05
CA SER A 2 -2.79 -7.54 23.74
C SER A 2 -2.32 -6.25 23.08
N GLN A 3 -1.01 -6.02 23.02
CA GLN A 3 -0.48 -5.02 22.10
C GLN A 3 -0.68 -5.56 20.69
N GLU A 4 -1.85 -5.31 20.11
CA GLU A 4 -2.09 -5.54 18.70
C GLU A 4 -1.05 -4.72 17.93
N LYS A 5 -0.03 -5.40 17.40
CA LYS A 5 0.97 -4.80 16.52
C LYS A 5 0.21 -4.28 15.31
N ARG A 6 0.08 -2.96 15.20
CA ARG A 6 -0.52 -2.33 14.02
C ARG A 6 0.20 -2.84 12.77
N PRO A 7 -0.54 -3.22 11.72
CA PRO A 7 0.09 -3.68 10.49
C PRO A 7 1.05 -2.62 9.92
N LEU A 8 2.14 -3.07 9.30
CA LEU A 8 3.21 -2.19 8.82
C LEU A 8 2.68 -1.11 7.87
N HIS A 9 1.70 -1.44 7.02
CA HIS A 9 1.10 -0.49 6.08
C HIS A 9 0.34 0.65 6.79
N GLU A 10 -0.27 0.40 7.96
CA GLU A 10 -0.90 1.46 8.76
C GLU A 10 0.15 2.39 9.37
N VAL A 11 1.27 1.84 9.87
CA VAL A 11 2.37 2.64 10.44
C VAL A 11 2.99 3.53 9.35
N LEU A 12 3.16 2.98 8.15
CA LEU A 12 3.71 3.70 6.99
C LEU A 12 2.73 4.76 6.46
N SER A 13 1.44 4.45 6.39
CA SER A 13 0.40 5.43 6.02
C SER A 13 0.40 6.61 7.00
N HIS A 14 0.49 6.34 8.31
CA HIS A 14 0.53 7.41 9.31
C HIS A 14 1.80 8.28 9.17
N LYS A 15 2.95 7.68 8.82
CA LYS A 15 4.18 8.44 8.51
C LYS A 15 4.04 9.32 7.26
N LEU A 16 3.26 8.89 6.26
CA LEU A 16 2.96 9.70 5.07
C LEU A 16 2.09 10.91 5.39
N ILE A 17 1.20 10.84 6.40
CA ILE A 17 0.39 12.01 6.83
C ILE A 17 1.30 13.14 7.35
N PHE A 18 2.37 12.79 8.08
CA PHE A 18 3.34 13.76 8.60
C PHE A 18 4.43 14.14 7.59
N ALA A 19 4.58 13.38 6.51
CA ALA A 19 5.57 13.65 5.46
C ALA A 19 5.45 15.06 4.87
N PRO A 20 4.26 15.58 4.48
CA PRO A 20 4.14 16.93 3.95
C PRO A 20 4.49 18.03 4.95
N ILE A 21 4.31 17.82 6.26
CA ILE A 21 4.73 18.77 7.30
C ILE A 21 6.28 18.81 7.38
N GLY A 22 6.94 17.66 7.18
CA GLY A 22 8.39 17.54 7.14
C GLY A 22 9.04 17.82 5.77
N ILE A 23 8.27 17.91 4.68
CA ILE A 23 8.75 18.23 3.33
C ILE A 23 9.34 19.65 3.27
N ALA A 24 8.94 20.51 4.21
CA ALA A 24 9.46 21.86 4.40
C ALA A 24 10.86 21.90 5.04
N GLU A 25 11.25 20.97 5.93
CA GLU A 25 12.55 21.10 6.63
C GLU A 25 13.39 19.80 6.83
N GLU A 26 12.83 18.60 7.05
CA GLU A 26 13.68 17.45 7.47
C GLU A 26 13.33 16.04 6.95
N MET A 27 12.25 15.83 6.20
CA MET A 27 12.03 14.49 5.62
C MET A 27 12.89 14.31 4.37
N LYS A 28 14.00 13.58 4.52
CA LYS A 28 14.94 13.27 3.43
C LYS A 28 14.18 12.54 2.32
N ARG A 29 14.36 12.97 1.06
CA ARG A 29 13.82 12.34 -0.16
C ARG A 29 13.90 10.81 -0.14
N GLY A 30 15.00 10.25 0.38
CA GLY A 30 15.20 8.81 0.49
C GLY A 30 14.18 8.12 1.40
N GLU A 31 13.82 8.73 2.54
CA GLU A 31 12.88 8.13 3.48
C GLU A 31 11.46 8.07 2.89
N LEU A 32 11.05 9.13 2.20
CA LEU A 32 9.76 9.16 1.49
C LEU A 32 9.71 8.10 0.37
N MET A 33 10.78 7.96 -0.41
CA MET A 33 10.87 6.91 -1.43
C MET A 33 10.82 5.51 -0.81
N THR A 34 11.55 5.27 0.28
CA THR A 34 11.51 3.97 0.98
C THR A 34 10.11 3.65 1.51
N ILE A 35 9.39 4.63 2.07
CA ILE A 35 8.03 4.40 2.56
C ILE A 35 7.08 4.02 1.41
N LEU A 36 7.10 4.81 0.33
CA LEU A 36 6.28 4.55 -0.86
C LEU A 36 6.62 3.19 -1.51
N ASP A 37 7.90 2.87 -1.63
CA ASP A 37 8.37 1.58 -2.15
C ASP A 37 7.94 0.41 -1.25
N THR A 38 8.02 0.59 0.08
CA THR A 38 7.59 -0.44 1.04
C THR A 38 6.07 -0.66 0.99
N LEU A 39 5.28 0.39 0.76
CA LEU A 39 3.83 0.24 0.55
C LEU A 39 3.53 -0.48 -0.76
N ARG A 40 4.24 -0.12 -1.84
CA ARG A 40 4.14 -0.80 -3.13
C ARG A 40 4.56 -2.27 -3.09
N GLN A 41 5.54 -2.65 -2.27
CA GLN A 41 5.95 -4.06 -2.19
C GLN A 41 5.22 -4.82 -1.06
N GLY A 42 4.57 -4.10 -0.16
CA GLY A 42 3.93 -4.64 1.02
C GLY A 42 2.71 -5.50 0.68
N LYS A 43 2.61 -6.67 1.30
CA LYS A 43 1.40 -7.50 1.26
C LYS A 43 0.33 -6.88 2.18
N MET A 44 -0.75 -6.42 1.60
CA MET A 44 -1.93 -5.89 2.29
C MET A 44 -3.18 -6.20 1.48
N LYS A 45 -4.35 -6.14 2.10
CA LYS A 45 -5.62 -6.35 1.38
C LYS A 45 -5.86 -5.20 0.41
N ALA A 46 -6.59 -5.46 -0.67
CA ALA A 46 -6.96 -4.42 -1.62
C ALA A 46 -7.74 -3.29 -0.95
N ALA A 47 -8.64 -3.61 -0.02
CA ALA A 47 -9.36 -2.59 0.76
C ALA A 47 -8.43 -1.64 1.53
N ASP A 48 -7.36 -2.17 2.15
CA ASP A 48 -6.39 -1.35 2.87
C ASP A 48 -5.52 -0.54 1.91
N ALA A 49 -5.12 -1.13 0.78
CA ALA A 49 -4.36 -0.44 -0.27
C ALA A 49 -5.16 0.71 -0.90
N HIS A 50 -6.44 0.49 -1.23
CA HIS A 50 -7.34 1.52 -1.75
C HIS A 50 -7.50 2.67 -0.77
N LYS A 51 -7.72 2.35 0.51
CA LYS A 51 -7.84 3.37 1.55
C LYS A 51 -6.58 4.22 1.67
N ILE A 52 -5.40 3.61 1.60
CA ILE A 52 -4.12 4.34 1.59
C ILE A 52 -4.01 5.21 0.33
N ALA A 53 -4.43 4.72 -0.83
CA ALA A 53 -4.41 5.51 -2.06
C ALA A 53 -5.33 6.75 -1.95
N GLU A 54 -6.53 6.58 -1.39
CA GLU A 54 -7.49 7.66 -1.17
C GLU A 54 -7.01 8.67 -0.13
N ASP A 55 -6.54 8.20 1.03
CA ASP A 55 -6.06 9.05 2.13
C ASP A 55 -4.88 9.94 1.69
N HIS A 56 -4.08 9.49 0.72
CA HIS A 56 -2.87 10.16 0.23
C HIS A 56 -2.97 10.70 -1.20
N ALA A 57 -4.18 10.76 -1.79
CA ALA A 57 -4.39 11.20 -3.17
C ALA A 57 -3.84 12.61 -3.48
N GLY A 58 -3.76 13.49 -2.47
CA GLY A 58 -3.20 14.84 -2.60
C GLY A 58 -1.67 14.93 -2.50
N LEU A 59 -0.98 13.85 -2.11
CA LEU A 59 0.48 13.83 -1.94
C LEU A 59 1.26 14.19 -3.22
N PRO A 60 0.89 13.70 -4.43
CA PRO A 60 1.56 14.07 -5.67
C PRO A 60 1.48 15.57 -5.96
N GLU A 61 0.32 16.19 -5.72
CA GLU A 61 0.14 17.64 -5.95
C GLU A 61 0.93 18.49 -4.96
N LEU A 62 0.99 18.07 -3.70
CA LEU A 62 1.83 18.71 -2.68
C LEU A 62 3.32 18.63 -3.06
N LEU A 63 3.77 17.47 -3.53
CA LEU A 63 5.15 17.28 -4.00
C LEU A 63 5.47 18.11 -5.25
N LYS A 64 4.53 18.23 -6.20
CA LYS A 64 4.66 19.12 -7.37
C LYS A 64 4.80 20.58 -6.95
N SER A 65 3.94 21.02 -6.02
CA SER A 65 3.93 22.40 -5.51
C SER A 65 5.23 22.74 -4.77
N ALA A 66 5.86 21.76 -4.11
CA ALA A 66 7.16 21.88 -3.48
C ALA A 66 8.37 21.76 -4.46
N GLY A 67 8.13 21.70 -5.78
CA GLY A 67 9.18 21.56 -6.80
C GLY A 67 9.81 20.16 -6.87
N LYS A 68 9.27 19.17 -6.17
CA LYS A 68 9.78 17.79 -6.11
C LYS A 68 9.12 16.91 -7.18
N ILE A 69 9.24 17.31 -8.45
CA ILE A 69 8.50 16.72 -9.59
C ILE A 69 8.70 15.19 -9.72
N HIS A 70 9.94 14.71 -9.62
CA HIS A 70 10.22 13.26 -9.70
C HIS A 70 9.60 12.46 -8.56
N LEU A 71 9.58 13.02 -7.35
CA LEU A 71 8.93 12.38 -6.20
C LEU A 71 7.41 12.36 -6.38
N ALA A 72 6.83 13.42 -6.95
CA ALA A 72 5.41 13.46 -7.23
C ALA A 72 4.99 12.38 -8.25
N GLN A 73 5.79 12.19 -9.31
CA GLN A 73 5.55 11.13 -10.29
C GLN A 73 5.63 9.75 -9.64
N PHE A 74 6.65 9.52 -8.81
CA PHE A 74 6.79 8.26 -8.09
C PHE A 74 5.65 8.00 -7.11
N ALA A 75 5.24 9.03 -6.36
CA ALA A 75 4.09 8.93 -5.46
C ALA A 75 2.80 8.61 -6.23
N GLN A 76 2.57 9.26 -7.37
CA GLN A 76 1.41 8.95 -8.22
C GLN A 76 1.42 7.49 -8.68
N GLU A 77 2.55 6.98 -9.20
CA GLU A 77 2.67 5.59 -9.65
C GLU A 77 2.37 4.60 -8.52
N VAL A 78 2.85 4.88 -7.31
CA VAL A 78 2.60 4.03 -6.14
C VAL A 78 1.13 4.08 -5.72
N LEU A 79 0.50 5.25 -5.73
CA LEU A 79 -0.92 5.38 -5.38
C LEU A 79 -1.82 4.70 -6.43
N ASP A 80 -1.48 4.81 -7.71
CA ASP A 80 -2.20 4.12 -8.80
C ASP A 80 -2.05 2.58 -8.67
N ASP A 81 -0.85 2.09 -8.32
CA ASP A 81 -0.61 0.66 -8.03
C ASP A 81 -1.48 0.20 -6.84
N LEU A 82 -1.51 0.97 -5.75
CA LEU A 82 -2.31 0.67 -4.58
C LEU A 82 -3.81 0.68 -4.87
N ALA A 83 -4.30 1.67 -5.63
CA ALA A 83 -5.69 1.80 -6.05
C ALA A 83 -6.14 0.73 -7.06
N GLY A 84 -5.19 0.16 -7.81
CA GLY A 84 -5.45 -0.91 -8.78
C GLY A 84 -5.40 -2.32 -8.19
N ARG A 85 -5.08 -2.49 -6.90
CA ARG A 85 -4.94 -3.82 -6.30
C ARG A 85 -6.27 -4.54 -6.23
N GLN A 86 -6.22 -5.82 -6.52
CA GLN A 86 -7.33 -6.72 -6.25
C GLN A 86 -6.85 -7.75 -5.24
N ASP A 87 -7.70 -8.05 -4.25
CA ASP A 87 -7.43 -9.17 -3.37
C ASP A 87 -7.30 -10.42 -4.24
N GLU A 88 -6.25 -11.20 -4.04
CA GLU A 88 -6.17 -12.52 -4.67
C GLU A 88 -7.45 -13.26 -4.29
N LYS A 89 -8.32 -13.52 -5.28
CA LYS A 89 -9.45 -14.43 -5.10
C LYS A 89 -8.84 -15.70 -4.57
N LYS A 90 -9.09 -15.97 -3.29
CA LYS A 90 -8.80 -17.25 -2.65
C LYS A 90 -9.40 -18.30 -3.58
N GLN A 91 -8.56 -18.97 -4.36
CA GLN A 91 -9.00 -20.14 -5.08
C GLN A 91 -9.44 -21.09 -3.98
N GLU A 92 -10.76 -21.20 -3.79
CA GLU A 92 -11.35 -22.34 -3.12
C GLU A 92 -10.81 -23.55 -3.87
N LYS A 93 -9.78 -24.17 -3.29
CA LYS A 93 -9.39 -25.52 -3.63
C LYS A 93 -10.59 -26.35 -3.20
N THR A 94 -11.53 -26.54 -4.12
CA THR A 94 -12.55 -27.56 -4.00
C THR A 94 -11.78 -28.87 -3.93
N GLU A 95 -11.61 -29.35 -2.71
CA GLU A 95 -11.32 -30.74 -2.40
C GLU A 95 -12.48 -31.55 -2.97
N GLU A 96 -12.43 -31.85 -4.27
CA GLU A 96 -13.28 -32.90 -4.84
C GLU A 96 -12.60 -34.23 -4.52
N VAL A 97 -12.91 -34.72 -3.33
CA VAL A 97 -12.70 -36.11 -2.96
C VAL A 97 -13.65 -36.93 -3.82
N VAL A 98 -13.23 -37.34 -5.01
CA VAL A 98 -13.91 -38.43 -5.73
C VAL A 98 -13.49 -39.75 -5.08
N ASP A 99 -14.16 -40.05 -3.97
CA ASP A 99 -14.46 -41.42 -3.60
C ASP A 99 -15.38 -41.98 -4.70
N THR A 100 -14.89 -42.91 -5.50
CA THR A 100 -15.77 -43.85 -6.20
C THR A 100 -15.16 -45.24 -6.14
N VAL A 101 -15.56 -45.90 -5.07
CA VAL A 101 -15.56 -47.33 -4.82
C VAL A 101 -16.22 -48.10 -5.98
N VAL A 102 -15.49 -49.07 -6.55
CA VAL A 102 -15.94 -50.44 -6.94
C VAL A 102 -16.63 -50.72 -8.31
N HIS A 103 -16.20 -51.88 -8.85
CA HIS A 103 -16.79 -52.84 -9.81
C HIS A 103 -16.33 -52.80 -11.29
N GLY A 104 -15.68 -53.89 -11.69
CA GLY A 104 -15.31 -54.28 -13.06
C GLY A 104 -14.33 -55.45 -13.06
#